data_AF-A0AAN4Z6X2-F1
#
_entry.id   AF-A0AAN4Z6X2-F1
#
_cell.length_a   1.000
_cell.length_b   1.000
_cell.length_c   1.000
_cell.angle_alpha   90.00
_cell.angle_beta   90.00
_cell.angle_gamma   90.00
#
_symmetry.space_group_name_H-M   'P 1'
#
loop_
_entity.id
_entity.type
_entity.pdbx_description
1 polymer ?
#
loop_
_entity_poly.entity_id
_entity_poly.type
_entity_poly.pdbx_seq_one_letter_code
_entity_poly.pdbx_strand_id
1 'polypeptide(L)'
;PGGRCSHGETCTGDSACEFGVCRCAAGSAPAGEACVRAVSAPGESCQLGQRCREGAACRFGVCLCTGGKWALNGRCVTPSMLPPGSKCSATVDCPSGTECMRGVCRCGAGETIEGDTCRRAVTSVAPGGACDVLQGLDCVGEGRCLYGKCSCTLGLVPTAKECSDPSTLSKVAPGGDCDASTLCVGGAACISKKCRCPLGKQERFGICIRVAAPGDACEEGELCSAGSTCSDAARTCVCPPRTRAVNGRCRAAAAGGARDTCVGGSSCVGGVCRCSAGSAPSDRTGRCEPIRLATAAPAAPATAAATTRAPSPNAIVDECAAIGLYCRSNTVCINRSCQCPEGMVLHGDRCVP
;
A
#
# COMPACT_ATOMS: atom_id res chain seq x y z
N PRO A 1 -1.15 -35.03 -38.53
CA PRO A 1 -1.23 -34.49 -37.14
C PRO A 1 -2.59 -34.80 -36.48
N GLY A 2 -2.62 -35.03 -35.17
CA GLY A 2 -3.82 -35.28 -34.35
C GLY A 2 -4.27 -36.75 -34.24
N GLY A 3 -3.77 -37.64 -35.10
CA GLY A 3 -4.04 -39.08 -35.03
C GLY A 3 -3.20 -39.81 -33.98
N ARG A 4 -3.62 -41.03 -33.60
CA ARG A 4 -2.82 -41.93 -32.76
C ARG A 4 -1.71 -42.57 -33.59
N CYS A 5 -0.59 -42.85 -32.95
CA CYS A 5 0.54 -43.54 -33.56
C CYS A 5 1.27 -44.41 -32.54
N SER A 6 2.06 -45.36 -33.01
CA SER A 6 2.95 -46.21 -32.21
C SER A 6 4.42 -45.86 -32.45
N HIS A 7 5.33 -46.26 -31.56
CA HIS A 7 6.76 -45.94 -31.68
C HIS A 7 7.33 -46.48 -33.01
N GLY A 8 7.77 -45.59 -33.91
CA GLY A 8 8.30 -45.94 -35.24
C GLY A 8 7.30 -45.85 -36.40
N GLU A 9 6.01 -45.57 -36.14
CA GLU A 9 5.05 -45.32 -37.22
C GLU A 9 5.28 -43.95 -37.88
N THR A 10 5.08 -43.90 -39.20
CA THR A 10 5.23 -42.66 -39.97
C THR A 10 3.94 -41.84 -39.88
N CYS A 11 4.03 -40.67 -39.24
CA CYS A 11 2.98 -39.67 -39.26
C CYS A 11 3.03 -38.86 -40.57
N THR A 12 1.86 -38.48 -41.12
CA THR A 12 1.75 -37.67 -42.34
C THR A 12 1.72 -36.17 -42.04
N GLY A 13 1.94 -35.36 -43.08
CA GLY A 13 1.77 -33.90 -43.01
C GLY A 13 2.75 -33.21 -42.06
N ASP A 14 4.04 -33.56 -42.13
CA ASP A 14 5.14 -33.00 -41.33
C ASP A 14 4.92 -33.05 -39.81
N SER A 15 4.19 -34.06 -39.34
CA SER A 15 4.03 -34.36 -37.91
C SER A 15 4.92 -35.51 -37.47
N ALA A 16 5.33 -35.51 -36.21
CA ALA A 16 6.14 -36.56 -35.59
C ALA A 16 5.32 -37.30 -34.53
N CYS A 17 5.57 -38.60 -34.35
CA CYS A 17 4.89 -39.39 -33.32
C CYS A 17 5.49 -39.07 -31.95
N GLU A 18 4.77 -38.31 -31.13
CA GLU A 18 5.17 -37.95 -29.77
C GLU A 18 4.12 -38.46 -28.79
N PHE A 19 4.54 -39.30 -27.84
CA PHE A 19 3.66 -39.88 -26.80
C PHE A 19 2.40 -40.57 -27.35
N GLY A 20 2.54 -41.26 -28.49
CA GLY A 20 1.46 -42.01 -29.11
C GLY A 20 0.46 -41.16 -29.92
N VAL A 21 0.79 -39.90 -30.19
CA VAL A 21 -0.02 -38.99 -31.02
C VAL A 21 0.87 -38.25 -32.02
N CYS A 22 0.43 -38.13 -33.27
CA CYS A 22 1.13 -37.35 -34.30
C CYS A 22 1.02 -35.85 -34.00
N ARG A 23 2.12 -35.20 -33.58
CA ARG A 23 2.17 -33.77 -33.22
C ARG A 23 3.03 -32.98 -34.18
N CYS A 24 2.69 -31.71 -34.36
CA CYS A 24 3.55 -30.79 -35.11
C CYS A 24 4.77 -30.42 -34.27
N ALA A 25 5.91 -30.21 -34.95
CA ALA A 25 7.10 -29.69 -34.31
C ALA A 25 6.83 -28.31 -33.66
N ALA A 26 7.66 -27.95 -32.67
CA ALA A 26 7.57 -26.67 -31.99
C ALA A 26 7.63 -25.50 -32.99
N GLY A 27 6.70 -24.54 -32.87
CA GLY A 27 6.55 -23.42 -33.80
C GLY A 27 5.64 -23.69 -35.01
N SER A 28 5.12 -24.90 -35.14
CA SER A 28 4.10 -25.29 -36.12
C SER A 28 2.78 -25.66 -35.43
N ALA A 29 1.67 -25.44 -36.12
CA ALA A 29 0.33 -25.79 -35.67
C ALA A 29 -0.38 -26.63 -36.75
N PRO A 30 -1.28 -27.54 -36.35
CA PRO A 30 -2.07 -28.31 -37.31
C PRO A 30 -3.01 -27.39 -38.08
N ALA A 31 -2.99 -27.46 -39.40
CA ALA A 31 -3.97 -26.83 -40.29
C ALA A 31 -4.47 -27.88 -41.28
N GLY A 32 -5.66 -28.42 -41.00
CA GLY A 32 -6.17 -29.59 -41.71
C GLY A 32 -5.27 -30.81 -41.46
N GLU A 33 -4.85 -31.48 -42.53
CA GLU A 33 -4.02 -32.69 -42.47
C GLU A 33 -2.51 -32.43 -42.46
N ALA A 34 -2.08 -31.16 -42.46
CA ALA A 34 -0.67 -30.78 -42.47
C ALA A 34 -0.28 -29.90 -41.29
N CYS A 35 0.98 -29.94 -40.92
CA CYS A 35 1.59 -28.98 -40.01
C CYS A 35 2.06 -27.75 -40.79
N VAL A 36 1.55 -26.59 -40.42
CA VAL A 36 1.98 -25.31 -40.99
C VAL A 36 2.63 -24.47 -39.90
N ARG A 37 3.49 -23.53 -40.29
CA ARG A 37 4.08 -22.56 -39.35
C ARG A 37 2.95 -21.87 -38.57
N ALA A 38 2.97 -21.98 -37.24
CA ALA A 38 1.97 -21.35 -36.41
C ALA A 38 2.04 -19.82 -36.57
N VAL A 39 0.91 -19.15 -36.38
CA VAL A 39 0.82 -17.69 -36.51
C VAL A 39 0.99 -17.05 -35.14
N SER A 40 2.02 -16.23 -34.99
CA SER A 40 2.23 -15.39 -33.80
C SER A 40 1.64 -14.00 -34.02
N ALA A 41 0.96 -13.48 -32.99
CA ALA A 41 0.51 -12.10 -32.95
C ALA A 41 1.69 -11.14 -32.71
N PRO A 42 1.56 -9.84 -33.07
CA PRO A 42 2.52 -8.82 -32.67
C PRO A 42 2.75 -8.82 -31.15
N GLY A 43 4.02 -8.73 -30.73
CA GLY A 43 4.46 -8.85 -29.34
C GLY A 43 4.75 -10.28 -28.87
N GLU A 44 4.28 -11.30 -29.60
CA GLU A 44 4.57 -12.70 -29.27
C GLU A 44 5.89 -13.19 -29.88
N SER A 45 6.42 -14.27 -29.30
CA SER A 45 7.62 -14.93 -29.79
C SER A 45 7.39 -15.57 -31.15
N CYS A 46 8.41 -15.50 -32.00
CA CYS A 46 8.53 -16.20 -33.28
C CYS A 46 9.87 -16.94 -33.39
N GLN A 47 10.55 -17.20 -32.25
CA GLN A 47 11.87 -17.85 -32.20
C GLN A 47 11.87 -19.28 -32.75
N LEU A 48 10.74 -19.97 -32.68
CA LEU A 48 10.57 -21.34 -33.19
C LEU A 48 10.21 -21.39 -34.67
N GLY A 49 10.46 -20.31 -35.41
CA GLY A 49 10.13 -20.23 -36.83
C GLY A 49 8.65 -20.00 -37.11
N GLN A 50 7.85 -19.55 -36.13
CA GLN A 50 6.46 -19.14 -36.35
C GLN A 50 6.38 -18.01 -37.40
N ARG A 51 5.25 -17.88 -38.10
CA ARG A 51 5.00 -16.74 -38.99
C ARG A 51 4.30 -15.63 -38.22
N CYS A 52 4.65 -14.38 -38.48
CA CYS A 52 3.91 -13.28 -37.88
C CYS A 52 2.60 -13.01 -38.63
N ARG A 53 1.58 -12.57 -37.89
CA ARG A 53 0.33 -12.08 -38.48
C ARG A 53 0.60 -10.90 -39.43
N GLU A 54 -0.30 -10.69 -40.38
CA GLU A 54 -0.18 -9.65 -41.41
C GLU A 54 0.18 -8.27 -40.85
N GLY A 55 1.13 -7.61 -41.51
CA GLY A 55 1.67 -6.31 -41.08
C GLY A 55 2.74 -6.38 -40.00
N ALA A 56 3.10 -7.57 -39.51
CA ALA A 56 4.23 -7.78 -38.62
C ALA A 56 5.32 -8.64 -39.27
N ALA A 57 6.56 -8.41 -38.86
CA ALA A 57 7.73 -9.19 -39.23
C ALA A 57 8.44 -9.72 -37.98
N CYS A 58 8.98 -10.93 -38.08
CA CYS A 58 9.75 -11.52 -37.00
C CYS A 58 11.12 -10.83 -36.92
N ARG A 59 11.38 -10.08 -35.85
CA ARG A 59 12.64 -9.39 -35.62
C ARG A 59 13.08 -9.62 -34.19
N PHE A 60 14.33 -10.03 -33.99
CA PHE A 60 14.88 -10.38 -32.67
C PHE A 60 14.06 -11.45 -31.94
N GLY A 61 13.42 -12.36 -32.69
CA GLY A 61 12.61 -13.44 -32.12
C GLY A 61 11.21 -13.02 -31.64
N VAL A 62 10.77 -11.79 -31.88
CA VAL A 62 9.40 -11.32 -31.59
C VAL A 62 8.75 -10.75 -32.85
N CYS A 63 7.44 -10.91 -32.98
CA CYS A 63 6.69 -10.29 -34.06
C CYS A 63 6.51 -8.79 -33.80
N LEU A 64 7.13 -7.94 -34.63
CA LEU A 64 7.03 -6.48 -34.55
C LEU A 64 6.26 -5.94 -35.76
N CYS A 65 5.36 -4.99 -35.51
CA CYS A 65 4.66 -4.30 -36.59
C CYS A 65 5.63 -3.51 -37.47
N THR A 66 5.38 -3.51 -38.78
CA THR A 66 6.20 -2.81 -39.78
C THR A 66 5.43 -1.69 -40.45
N GLY A 67 6.15 -0.78 -41.14
CA GLY A 67 5.52 0.32 -41.89
C GLY A 67 4.84 1.36 -41.01
N GLY A 68 5.40 1.69 -39.84
CA GLY A 68 4.84 2.69 -38.92
C GLY A 68 3.56 2.27 -38.21
N LYS A 69 3.22 0.98 -38.25
CA LYS A 69 2.05 0.43 -37.54
C LYS A 69 2.39 0.06 -36.09
N TRP A 70 1.39 0.11 -35.24
CA TRP A 70 1.48 -0.15 -33.81
C TRP A 70 0.72 -1.41 -33.43
N ALA A 71 1.23 -2.15 -32.45
CA ALA A 71 0.58 -3.36 -31.95
C ALA A 71 -0.56 -3.00 -31.00
N LEU A 72 -1.80 -3.31 -31.38
CA LEU A 72 -2.99 -3.16 -30.54
C LEU A 72 -3.82 -4.45 -30.61
N ASN A 73 -4.11 -5.06 -29.45
CA ASN A 73 -4.89 -6.30 -29.33
C ASN A 73 -4.43 -7.42 -30.29
N GLY A 74 -3.12 -7.63 -30.41
CA GLY A 74 -2.54 -8.68 -31.26
C GLY A 74 -2.71 -8.45 -32.77
N ARG A 75 -2.90 -7.20 -33.21
CA ARG A 75 -2.93 -6.79 -34.62
C ARG A 75 -2.11 -5.52 -34.81
N CYS A 76 -1.65 -5.29 -36.04
CA CYS A 76 -0.96 -4.06 -36.41
C CYS A 76 -1.96 -3.04 -36.94
N VAL A 77 -2.07 -1.91 -36.26
CA VAL A 77 -2.99 -0.81 -36.58
C VAL A 77 -2.20 0.45 -36.95
N THR A 78 -2.82 1.36 -37.69
CA THR A 78 -2.22 2.68 -37.98
C THR A 78 -2.39 3.63 -36.78
N PRO A 79 -1.55 4.66 -36.65
CA PRO A 79 -1.68 5.68 -35.60
C PRO A 79 -3.09 6.28 -35.45
N SER A 80 -3.81 6.45 -36.56
CA SER A 80 -5.19 6.94 -36.60
C SER A 80 -6.22 6.06 -35.87
N MET A 81 -5.88 4.79 -35.62
CA MET A 81 -6.73 3.83 -34.90
C MET A 81 -6.33 3.68 -33.42
N LEU A 82 -5.28 4.38 -32.97
CA LEU A 82 -4.90 4.39 -31.57
C LEU A 82 -5.76 5.43 -30.82
N PRO A 83 -6.26 5.10 -29.62
CA PRO A 83 -6.92 6.10 -28.78
C PRO A 83 -5.89 7.06 -28.15
N PRO A 84 -6.29 8.29 -27.79
CA PRO A 84 -5.51 9.15 -26.90
C PRO A 84 -5.12 8.41 -25.61
N GLY A 85 -3.92 8.69 -25.10
CA GLY A 85 -3.31 7.96 -23.98
C GLY A 85 -2.51 6.71 -24.40
N SER A 86 -2.47 6.38 -25.69
CA SER A 86 -1.59 5.31 -26.20
C SER A 86 -0.11 5.66 -25.99
N LYS A 87 0.73 4.64 -25.84
CA LYS A 87 2.18 4.82 -25.76
C LYS A 87 2.75 5.21 -27.11
N CYS A 88 3.76 6.07 -27.12
CA CYS A 88 4.39 6.57 -28.33
C CYS A 88 5.90 6.78 -28.15
N SER A 89 6.65 6.83 -29.25
CA SER A 89 8.04 7.29 -29.25
C SER A 89 8.20 8.67 -29.88
N ALA A 90 7.31 9.02 -30.82
CA ALA A 90 7.28 10.30 -31.51
C ALA A 90 5.83 10.68 -31.86
N THR A 91 5.57 11.95 -32.15
CA THR A 91 4.21 12.44 -32.45
C THR A 91 3.58 11.80 -33.68
N VAL A 92 4.40 11.31 -34.63
CA VAL A 92 3.91 10.56 -35.81
C VAL A 92 3.25 9.22 -35.45
N ASP A 93 3.49 8.72 -34.24
CA ASP A 93 2.89 7.49 -33.72
C ASP A 93 1.47 7.69 -33.18
N CYS A 94 1.07 8.95 -33.03
CA CYS A 94 -0.15 9.33 -32.33
C CYS A 94 -1.32 9.61 -33.28
N PRO A 95 -2.57 9.42 -32.83
CA PRO A 95 -3.73 9.83 -33.61
C PRO A 95 -3.76 11.35 -33.80
N SER A 96 -4.44 11.79 -34.86
CA SER A 96 -4.59 13.21 -35.16
C SER A 96 -5.22 13.96 -33.98
N GLY A 97 -4.69 15.15 -33.66
CA GLY A 97 -5.13 15.95 -32.52
C GLY A 97 -4.44 15.60 -31.20
N THR A 98 -3.47 14.69 -31.21
CA THR A 98 -2.62 14.41 -30.03
C THR A 98 -1.14 14.60 -30.34
N GLU A 99 -0.37 14.88 -29.29
CA GLU A 99 1.09 15.04 -29.36
C GLU A 99 1.78 14.01 -28.47
N CYS A 100 2.91 13.44 -28.91
CA CYS A 100 3.65 12.51 -28.09
C CYS A 100 4.43 13.26 -27.00
N MET A 101 3.90 13.23 -25.78
CA MET A 101 4.48 13.91 -24.63
C MET A 101 4.81 12.91 -23.53
N ARG A 102 6.10 12.77 -23.22
CA ARG A 102 6.64 11.81 -22.23
C ARG A 102 6.21 10.36 -22.51
N GLY A 103 6.24 9.97 -23.79
CA GLY A 103 5.93 8.61 -24.23
C GLY A 103 4.43 8.28 -24.25
N VAL A 104 3.55 9.27 -24.13
CA VAL A 104 2.09 9.12 -24.19
C VAL A 104 1.51 10.09 -25.21
N CYS A 105 0.58 9.64 -26.04
CA CYS A 105 -0.17 10.48 -26.99
C CYS A 105 -1.19 11.32 -26.22
N ARG A 106 -0.93 12.61 -26.05
CA ARG A 106 -1.71 13.49 -25.18
C ARG A 106 -2.58 14.46 -25.96
N CYS A 107 -3.76 14.73 -25.42
CA CYS A 107 -4.58 15.84 -25.92
C CYS A 107 -3.91 17.19 -25.60
N GLY A 108 -4.38 18.26 -26.25
CA GLY A 108 -3.89 19.61 -26.00
C GLY A 108 -4.11 20.06 -24.55
N ALA A 109 -3.37 21.09 -24.13
CA ALA A 109 -3.54 21.64 -22.79
C ALA A 109 -4.98 22.15 -22.57
N GLY A 110 -5.65 21.62 -21.53
CA GLY A 110 -7.05 21.95 -21.25
C GLY A 110 -8.06 21.18 -22.10
N GLU A 111 -7.64 20.13 -22.79
CA GLU A 111 -8.53 19.20 -23.50
C GLU A 111 -8.79 17.92 -22.70
N THR A 112 -9.90 17.27 -23.02
CA THR A 112 -10.36 16.01 -22.46
C THR A 112 -10.62 15.00 -23.59
N ILE A 113 -10.58 13.71 -23.23
CA ILE A 113 -10.84 12.61 -24.16
C ILE A 113 -12.34 12.34 -24.21
N GLU A 114 -12.93 12.45 -25.39
CA GLU A 114 -14.29 11.99 -25.68
C GLU A 114 -14.25 10.94 -26.79
N GLY A 115 -14.57 9.69 -26.44
CA GLY A 115 -14.38 8.53 -27.32
C GLY A 115 -12.90 8.31 -27.61
N ASP A 116 -12.54 8.48 -28.89
CA ASP A 116 -11.17 8.39 -29.44
C ASP A 116 -10.65 9.76 -29.93
N THR A 117 -11.33 10.84 -29.56
CA THR A 117 -10.98 12.22 -29.97
C THR A 117 -10.75 13.13 -28.78
N CYS A 118 -10.08 14.25 -29.01
CA CYS A 118 -9.88 15.30 -28.02
C CYS A 118 -10.88 16.44 -28.29
N ARG A 119 -11.45 16.99 -27.21
CA ARG A 119 -12.19 18.25 -27.24
C ARG A 119 -11.76 19.13 -26.07
N ARG A 120 -12.02 20.44 -26.15
CA ARG A 120 -11.78 21.32 -24.99
C ARG A 120 -12.61 20.87 -23.79
N ALA A 121 -11.97 20.85 -22.63
CA ALA A 121 -12.63 20.62 -21.35
C ALA A 121 -13.46 21.85 -20.96
N VAL A 122 -14.64 21.63 -20.38
CA VAL A 122 -15.46 22.71 -19.81
C VAL A 122 -14.86 23.13 -18.47
N THR A 123 -14.71 22.19 -17.55
CA THR A 123 -14.02 22.37 -16.27
C THR A 123 -13.00 21.25 -16.07
N SER A 124 -11.72 21.61 -15.93
CA SER A 124 -10.63 20.65 -15.85
C SER A 124 -10.52 19.98 -14.48
N VAL A 125 -10.62 18.65 -14.46
CA VAL A 125 -10.42 17.80 -13.27
C VAL A 125 -9.21 16.90 -13.49
N ALA A 126 -8.25 16.95 -12.57
CA ALA A 126 -7.06 16.09 -12.62
C ALA A 126 -7.40 14.62 -12.24
N PRO A 127 -6.56 13.65 -12.64
CA PRO A 127 -6.72 12.25 -12.23
C PRO A 127 -6.87 12.10 -10.70
N GLY A 128 -7.80 11.24 -10.29
CA GLY A 128 -8.16 11.04 -8.89
C GLY A 128 -9.30 11.93 -8.39
N GLY A 129 -9.61 13.04 -9.08
CA GLY A 129 -10.72 13.93 -8.76
C GLY A 129 -12.09 13.38 -9.13
N ALA A 130 -13.15 14.02 -8.62
CA ALA A 130 -14.54 13.70 -8.96
C ALA A 130 -14.91 14.32 -10.31
N CYS A 131 -15.58 13.54 -11.15
CA CYS A 131 -16.01 13.95 -12.48
C CYS A 131 -17.49 13.66 -12.70
N ASP A 132 -18.10 14.48 -13.55
CA ASP A 132 -19.49 14.36 -13.98
C ASP A 132 -19.60 15.06 -15.35
N VAL A 133 -19.77 14.24 -16.39
CA VAL A 133 -19.84 14.71 -17.78
C VAL A 133 -21.06 15.59 -18.01
N LEU A 134 -22.17 15.37 -17.29
CA LEU A 134 -23.39 16.17 -17.41
C LEU A 134 -23.23 17.55 -16.78
N GLN A 135 -22.35 17.68 -15.78
CA GLN A 135 -22.02 18.95 -15.13
C GLN A 135 -20.80 19.64 -15.75
N GLY A 136 -20.21 19.08 -16.81
CA GLY A 136 -19.01 19.63 -17.45
C GLY A 136 -17.73 19.50 -16.62
N LEU A 137 -17.70 18.58 -15.65
CA LEU A 137 -16.51 18.23 -14.88
C LEU A 137 -15.70 17.17 -15.66
N ASP A 138 -14.85 17.66 -16.55
CA ASP A 138 -14.12 16.88 -17.53
C ASP A 138 -12.74 16.45 -17.00
N CYS A 139 -12.40 15.17 -17.18
CA CYS A 139 -11.09 14.66 -16.81
C CYS A 139 -10.03 15.11 -17.82
N VAL A 140 -9.00 15.80 -17.35
CA VAL A 140 -7.85 16.20 -18.18
C VAL A 140 -6.62 15.36 -17.86
N GLY A 141 -5.59 15.47 -18.69
CA GLY A 141 -4.36 14.70 -18.50
C GLY A 141 -4.59 13.20 -18.69
N GLU A 142 -5.31 12.83 -19.76
CA GLU A 142 -5.53 11.44 -20.20
C GLU A 142 -6.31 10.57 -19.19
N GLY A 143 -6.98 11.22 -18.22
CA GLY A 143 -7.94 10.58 -17.34
C GLY A 143 -9.27 10.35 -18.06
N ARG A 144 -9.91 9.21 -17.79
CA ARG A 144 -11.29 8.93 -18.21
C ARG A 144 -12.21 8.98 -17.00
N CYS A 145 -13.40 9.53 -17.17
CA CYS A 145 -14.39 9.54 -16.09
C CYS A 145 -14.98 8.14 -15.93
N LEU A 146 -14.60 7.44 -14.87
CA LEU A 146 -15.08 6.10 -14.56
C LEU A 146 -15.73 6.13 -13.17
N TYR A 147 -17.02 5.81 -13.11
CA TYR A 147 -17.80 5.79 -11.86
C TYR A 147 -17.71 7.09 -11.06
N GLY A 148 -17.79 8.24 -11.74
CA GLY A 148 -17.72 9.56 -11.11
C GLY A 148 -16.31 9.98 -10.65
N LYS A 149 -15.26 9.26 -11.06
CA LYS A 149 -13.87 9.57 -10.70
C LYS A 149 -12.94 9.52 -11.92
N CYS A 150 -12.08 10.53 -12.06
CA CYS A 150 -11.05 10.54 -13.09
C CYS A 150 -10.02 9.44 -12.83
N SER A 151 -9.92 8.48 -13.74
CA SER A 151 -9.08 7.30 -13.61
C SER A 151 -8.22 7.09 -14.85
N CYS A 152 -7.02 6.57 -14.65
CA CYS A 152 -6.09 6.28 -15.74
C CYS A 152 -6.38 4.91 -16.35
N THR A 153 -6.37 4.84 -17.68
CA THR A 153 -6.56 3.60 -18.45
C THR A 153 -5.29 3.24 -19.21
N LEU A 154 -5.30 2.15 -19.99
CA LEU A 154 -4.18 1.74 -20.86
C LEU A 154 -2.86 1.46 -20.10
N GLY A 155 -2.94 1.06 -18.83
CA GLY A 155 -1.77 0.79 -17.99
C GLY A 155 -1.02 2.05 -17.54
N LEU A 156 -1.58 3.23 -17.76
CA LEU A 156 -1.06 4.49 -17.20
C LEU A 156 -1.41 4.60 -15.72
N VAL A 157 -0.63 5.38 -14.99
CA VAL A 157 -0.80 5.62 -13.54
C VAL A 157 -1.02 7.10 -13.25
N PRO A 158 -1.82 7.44 -12.23
CA PRO A 158 -2.10 8.84 -11.90
C PRO A 158 -0.88 9.51 -11.25
N THR A 159 -0.56 10.71 -11.72
CA THR A 159 0.35 11.65 -11.06
C THR A 159 -0.43 12.83 -10.49
N ALA A 160 0.26 13.87 -10.02
CA ALA A 160 -0.36 15.09 -9.51
C ALA A 160 -1.19 15.86 -10.54
N LYS A 161 -0.95 15.64 -11.84
CA LYS A 161 -1.57 16.43 -12.93
C LYS A 161 -2.20 15.57 -14.01
N GLU A 162 -1.60 14.42 -14.31
CA GLU A 162 -1.91 13.66 -15.52
C GLU A 162 -1.67 12.16 -15.32
N CYS A 163 -2.26 11.34 -16.18
CA CYS A 163 -1.97 9.93 -16.32
C CYS A 163 -0.67 9.77 -17.10
N SER A 164 0.28 9.01 -16.57
CA SER A 164 1.62 8.87 -17.14
C SER A 164 2.06 7.42 -17.18
N ASP A 165 2.98 7.10 -18.09
CA ASP A 165 3.54 5.76 -18.17
C ASP A 165 4.46 5.50 -16.96
N PRO A 166 4.21 4.46 -16.16
CA PRO A 166 4.97 4.19 -14.93
C PRO A 166 6.47 3.92 -15.16
N SER A 167 6.90 3.56 -16.38
CA SER A 167 8.31 3.36 -16.72
C SER A 167 9.07 4.69 -16.90
N THR A 168 8.35 5.79 -17.10
CA THR A 168 8.91 7.13 -17.30
C THR A 168 8.96 7.97 -16.01
N LEU A 169 8.42 7.46 -14.91
CA LEU A 169 8.26 8.19 -13.66
C LEU A 169 9.29 7.82 -12.61
N SER A 170 9.70 8.80 -11.81
CA SER A 170 10.45 8.56 -10.58
C SER A 170 9.51 8.05 -9.48
N LYS A 171 9.81 6.90 -8.90
CA LYS A 171 9.02 6.31 -7.81
C LYS A 171 9.42 6.94 -6.48
N VAL A 172 8.47 7.56 -5.78
CA VAL A 172 8.72 8.28 -4.52
C VAL A 172 7.83 7.73 -3.41
N ALA A 173 8.47 7.41 -2.29
CA ALA A 173 7.78 6.93 -1.09
C ALA A 173 6.96 8.03 -0.40
N PRO A 174 6.00 7.68 0.46
CA PRO A 174 5.32 8.65 1.31
C PRO A 174 6.31 9.56 2.06
N GLY A 175 5.97 10.86 2.16
CA GLY A 175 6.80 11.91 2.76
C GLY A 175 7.67 12.69 1.77
N GLY A 176 8.00 12.08 0.63
CA GLY A 176 8.76 12.72 -0.45
C GLY A 176 7.95 13.76 -1.23
N ASP A 177 8.65 14.62 -1.98
CA ASP A 177 8.03 15.60 -2.86
C ASP A 177 7.54 14.94 -4.15
N CYS A 178 6.49 15.49 -4.74
CA CYS A 178 5.90 14.97 -5.97
C CYS A 178 5.46 16.06 -6.93
N ASP A 179 5.66 15.78 -8.21
CA ASP A 179 5.20 16.58 -9.33
C ASP A 179 4.63 15.69 -10.46
N ALA A 180 4.59 16.19 -11.70
CA ALA A 180 4.03 15.47 -12.85
C ALA A 180 4.91 14.31 -13.34
N SER A 181 6.18 14.28 -12.94
CA SER A 181 7.17 13.24 -13.27
C SER A 181 7.37 12.24 -12.13
N THR A 182 6.57 12.35 -11.08
CA THR A 182 6.68 11.52 -9.87
C THR A 182 5.49 10.57 -9.74
N LEU A 183 5.78 9.31 -9.43
CA LEU A 183 4.81 8.32 -9.00
C LEU A 183 4.92 8.12 -7.49
N CYS A 184 3.91 8.53 -6.74
CA CYS A 184 3.82 8.18 -5.32
C CYS A 184 3.54 6.69 -5.17
N VAL A 185 4.44 5.97 -4.52
CA VAL A 185 4.29 4.54 -4.25
C VAL A 185 3.79 4.29 -2.84
N GLY A 186 3.56 3.02 -2.48
CA GLY A 186 3.09 2.65 -1.14
C GLY A 186 1.66 3.11 -0.85
N GLY A 187 0.85 3.42 -1.87
CA GLY A 187 -0.54 3.87 -1.68
C GLY A 187 -0.70 5.32 -1.23
N ALA A 188 0.38 6.11 -1.26
CA ALA A 188 0.30 7.57 -1.11
C ALA A 188 -0.27 8.23 -2.37
N ALA A 189 -0.88 9.39 -2.19
CA ALA A 189 -1.30 10.29 -3.26
C ALA A 189 -0.50 11.59 -3.18
N CYS A 190 -0.30 12.24 -4.33
CA CYS A 190 0.36 13.54 -4.34
C CYS A 190 -0.61 14.62 -3.82
N ILE A 191 -0.45 15.00 -2.56
CA ILE A 191 -1.32 15.96 -1.87
C ILE A 191 -0.47 17.15 -1.44
N SER A 192 -0.77 18.33 -1.99
CA SER A 192 0.00 19.56 -1.71
C SER A 192 1.50 19.39 -1.99
N LYS A 193 1.85 18.86 -3.17
CA LYS A 193 3.23 18.62 -3.63
C LYS A 193 4.05 17.61 -2.80
N LYS A 194 3.41 16.87 -1.89
CA LYS A 194 4.04 15.74 -1.17
C LYS A 194 3.24 14.46 -1.35
N CYS A 195 3.93 13.34 -1.47
CA CYS A 195 3.32 12.02 -1.38
C CYS A 195 2.83 11.82 0.06
N ARG A 196 1.51 11.86 0.27
CA ARG A 196 0.89 11.69 1.59
C ARG A 196 -0.14 10.58 1.55
N CYS A 197 -0.36 9.97 2.71
CA CYS A 197 -1.42 9.00 2.84
C CYS A 197 -2.79 9.69 2.71
N PRO A 198 -3.70 9.14 1.88
CA PRO A 198 -5.09 9.58 1.83
C PRO A 198 -5.76 9.48 3.20
N LEU A 199 -6.91 10.15 3.35
CA LEU A 199 -7.71 10.11 4.58
C LEU A 199 -8.02 8.66 5.02
N GLY A 200 -7.99 8.42 6.33
CA GLY A 200 -8.21 7.09 6.93
C GLY A 200 -7.02 6.13 6.82
N LYS A 201 -5.87 6.60 6.33
CA LYS A 201 -4.63 5.82 6.26
C LYS A 201 -3.50 6.51 7.01
N GLN A 202 -2.60 5.71 7.56
CA GLN A 202 -1.40 6.16 8.25
C GLN A 202 -0.15 5.62 7.53
N GLU A 203 0.86 6.47 7.44
CA GLU A 203 2.17 6.07 6.91
C GLU A 203 2.87 5.19 7.94
N ARG A 204 3.33 4.02 7.49
CA ARG A 204 4.16 3.12 8.27
C ARG A 204 5.12 2.40 7.33
N PHE A 205 6.42 2.52 7.56
CA PHE A 205 7.46 1.87 6.73
C PHE A 205 7.38 2.22 5.22
N GLY A 206 7.01 3.46 4.88
CA GLY A 206 6.91 3.91 3.50
C GLY A 206 5.68 3.38 2.76
N ILE A 207 4.67 2.86 3.47
CA ILE A 207 3.38 2.45 2.91
C ILE A 207 2.21 3.04 3.71
N CYS A 208 1.10 3.29 3.03
CA CYS A 208 -0.14 3.84 3.59
C CYS A 208 -1.09 2.72 3.95
N ILE A 209 -1.12 2.39 5.25
CA ILE A 209 -1.94 1.32 5.81
C ILE A 209 -3.25 1.93 6.31
N ARG A 210 -4.38 1.25 6.09
CA ARG A 210 -5.66 1.66 6.65
C ARG A 210 -5.61 1.62 8.17
N VAL A 211 -6.29 2.58 8.79
CA VAL A 211 -6.39 2.66 10.25
C VAL A 211 -7.80 2.25 10.65
N ALA A 212 -7.89 1.22 11.50
CA ALA A 212 -9.15 0.69 12.00
C ALA A 212 -9.36 1.13 13.45
N ALA A 213 -10.57 1.55 13.80
CA ALA A 213 -10.93 1.88 15.18
C ALA A 213 -11.28 0.59 15.97
N PRO A 214 -11.28 0.62 17.31
CA PRO A 214 -11.77 -0.50 18.10
C PRO A 214 -13.20 -0.88 17.68
N GLY A 215 -13.40 -2.15 17.30
CA GLY A 215 -14.64 -2.69 16.75
C GLY A 215 -14.65 -2.85 15.23
N ASP A 216 -13.77 -2.18 14.49
CA ASP A 216 -13.67 -2.32 13.04
C ASP A 216 -12.90 -3.59 12.66
N ALA A 217 -13.13 -4.08 11.43
CA ALA A 217 -12.40 -5.20 10.86
C ALA A 217 -10.91 -4.88 10.68
N CYS A 218 -10.06 -5.89 10.86
CA CYS A 218 -8.60 -5.79 10.67
C CYS A 218 -8.00 -6.98 9.92
N GLU A 219 -8.83 -7.63 9.09
CA GLU A 219 -8.51 -8.88 8.37
C GLU A 219 -7.51 -8.69 7.24
N GLU A 220 -7.41 -7.48 6.68
CA GLU A 220 -6.58 -7.16 5.53
C GLU A 220 -5.25 -6.49 5.95
N GLY A 221 -4.90 -6.59 7.24
CA GLY A 221 -3.66 -6.02 7.79
C GLY A 221 -3.80 -4.55 8.20
N GLU A 222 -5.01 -4.10 8.54
CA GLU A 222 -5.26 -2.76 9.06
C GLU A 222 -4.53 -2.51 10.37
N LEU A 223 -4.09 -1.26 10.54
CA LEU A 223 -3.52 -0.81 11.80
C LEU A 223 -4.64 -0.48 12.79
N CYS A 224 -4.80 -1.32 13.80
CA CYS A 224 -5.68 -1.02 14.92
C CYS A 224 -5.18 0.20 15.69
N SER A 225 -6.06 1.18 15.84
CA SER A 225 -5.77 2.46 16.47
C SER A 225 -6.29 2.55 17.89
N ALA A 226 -5.99 3.68 18.54
CA ALA A 226 -6.58 4.04 19.83
C ALA A 226 -6.40 2.99 20.95
N GLY A 227 -5.27 2.25 20.89
CA GLY A 227 -4.89 1.25 21.89
C GLY A 227 -5.53 -0.12 21.72
N SER A 228 -6.21 -0.38 20.61
CA SER A 228 -6.73 -1.70 20.26
C SER A 228 -5.68 -2.55 19.53
N THR A 229 -5.87 -3.87 19.55
CA THR A 229 -5.04 -4.87 18.86
C THR A 229 -5.92 -5.69 17.94
N CYS A 230 -5.42 -6.08 16.77
CA CYS A 230 -6.17 -6.97 15.89
C CYS A 230 -6.29 -8.34 16.55
N SER A 231 -7.52 -8.84 16.71
CA SER A 231 -7.75 -10.19 17.20
C SER A 231 -7.86 -11.15 16.02
N ASP A 232 -6.99 -12.16 15.96
CA ASP A 232 -7.07 -13.19 14.91
C ASP A 232 -8.39 -13.98 14.98
N ALA A 233 -8.95 -14.15 16.18
CA ALA A 233 -10.20 -14.88 16.40
C ALA A 233 -11.44 -14.05 16.05
N ALA A 234 -11.49 -12.79 16.49
CA ALA A 234 -12.64 -11.92 16.22
C ALA A 234 -12.54 -11.20 14.88
N ARG A 235 -11.35 -11.21 14.25
CA ARG A 235 -11.04 -10.53 12.99
C ARG A 235 -11.30 -9.00 13.01
N THR A 236 -11.41 -8.45 14.21
CA THR A 236 -11.68 -7.04 14.49
C THR A 236 -10.65 -6.48 15.48
N CYS A 237 -10.48 -5.16 15.46
CA CYS A 237 -9.67 -4.45 16.45
C CYS A 237 -10.33 -4.50 17.83
N VAL A 238 -9.74 -5.25 18.77
CA VAL A 238 -10.27 -5.41 20.12
C VAL A 238 -9.44 -4.65 21.13
N CYS A 239 -10.09 -4.20 22.21
CA CYS A 239 -9.39 -3.59 23.31
C CYS A 239 -8.67 -4.66 24.17
N PRO A 240 -7.43 -4.41 24.61
CA PRO A 240 -6.69 -5.35 25.45
C PRO A 240 -7.38 -5.55 26.82
N PRO A 241 -7.03 -6.62 27.56
CA PRO A 241 -7.65 -6.93 28.85
C PRO A 241 -7.66 -5.74 29.81
N ARG A 242 -8.75 -5.60 30.58
CA ARG A 242 -9.03 -4.47 31.50
C ARG A 242 -9.26 -3.11 30.82
N THR A 243 -9.44 -3.09 29.50
CA THR A 243 -9.88 -1.90 28.77
C THR A 243 -11.16 -2.18 27.98
N ARG A 244 -11.96 -1.13 27.75
CA ARG A 244 -13.18 -1.20 26.94
C ARG A 244 -13.18 -0.07 25.91
N ALA A 245 -13.80 -0.31 24.77
CA ALA A 245 -13.99 0.71 23.74
C ALA A 245 -15.00 1.75 24.26
N VAL A 246 -14.55 3.01 24.37
CA VAL A 246 -15.39 4.17 24.71
C VAL A 246 -15.10 5.24 23.66
N ASN A 247 -16.11 5.60 22.87
CA ASN A 247 -16.00 6.55 21.74
C ASN A 247 -14.85 6.20 20.78
N GLY A 248 -14.75 4.93 20.37
CA GLY A 248 -13.71 4.47 19.43
C GLY A 248 -12.29 4.48 20.02
N ARG A 249 -12.13 4.44 21.35
CA ARG A 249 -10.83 4.36 22.01
C ARG A 249 -10.85 3.39 23.17
N CYS A 250 -9.78 2.62 23.34
CA CYS A 250 -9.64 1.76 24.50
C CYS A 250 -9.32 2.62 25.73
N ARG A 251 -10.23 2.61 26.69
CA ARG A 251 -10.04 3.24 28.00
C ARG A 251 -10.04 2.16 29.07
N ALA A 252 -9.31 2.40 30.16
CA ALA A 252 -9.38 1.53 31.33
C ALA A 252 -10.85 1.32 31.69
N ALA A 253 -11.27 0.06 31.70
CA ALA A 253 -12.55 -0.27 32.28
C ALA A 253 -12.38 0.04 33.76
N ALA A 254 -12.97 1.14 34.22
CA ALA A 254 -13.02 1.46 35.64
C ALA A 254 -13.41 0.17 36.37
N ALA A 255 -12.56 -0.28 37.30
CA ALA A 255 -12.77 -1.49 38.07
C ALA A 255 -14.19 -1.44 38.68
N GLY A 256 -15.11 -2.23 38.13
CA GLY A 256 -16.53 -2.09 38.41
C GLY A 256 -17.43 -2.28 37.18
N GLY A 257 -17.18 -3.29 36.35
CA GLY A 257 -18.23 -3.79 35.46
C GLY A 257 -19.27 -4.57 36.28
N ALA A 258 -20.55 -4.54 35.88
CA ALA A 258 -21.70 -5.12 36.59
C ALA A 258 -21.69 -6.66 36.78
N ARG A 259 -20.55 -7.32 36.53
CA ARG A 259 -20.31 -8.75 36.80
C ARG A 259 -19.08 -9.00 37.68
N ASP A 260 -18.38 -7.96 38.10
CA ASP A 260 -17.20 -8.09 38.94
C ASP A 260 -17.61 -8.13 40.41
N THR A 261 -17.44 -9.28 41.05
CA THR A 261 -17.52 -9.37 42.52
C THR A 261 -16.42 -8.48 43.10
N CYS A 262 -16.78 -7.46 43.87
CA CYS A 262 -15.79 -6.67 44.60
C CYS A 262 -15.01 -7.61 45.54
N VAL A 263 -13.70 -7.73 45.30
CA VAL A 263 -12.79 -8.56 46.11
C VAL A 263 -12.05 -7.72 47.14
N GLY A 264 -11.47 -8.36 48.15
CA GLY A 264 -10.65 -7.67 49.14
C GLY A 264 -11.43 -6.83 50.16
N GLY A 265 -12.69 -7.17 50.45
CA GLY A 265 -13.49 -6.54 51.50
C GLY A 265 -14.17 -5.22 51.09
N SER A 266 -14.17 -4.90 49.81
CA SER A 266 -14.90 -3.75 49.26
C SER A 266 -16.33 -4.13 48.86
N SER A 267 -17.25 -3.18 48.96
CA SER A 267 -18.67 -3.31 48.62
C SER A 267 -19.01 -2.42 47.42
N CYS A 268 -19.91 -2.89 46.56
CA CYS A 268 -20.33 -2.14 45.38
C CYS A 268 -21.35 -1.05 45.77
N VAL A 269 -20.99 0.22 45.59
CA VAL A 269 -21.90 1.35 45.79
C VAL A 269 -21.86 2.24 44.55
N GLY A 270 -22.96 2.24 43.79
CA GLY A 270 -23.08 3.04 42.56
C GLY A 270 -22.14 2.60 41.42
N GLY A 271 -21.87 1.30 41.29
CA GLY A 271 -20.98 0.75 40.25
C GLY A 271 -19.49 0.93 40.54
N VAL A 272 -19.13 1.30 41.78
CA VAL A 272 -17.75 1.47 42.23
C VAL A 272 -17.52 0.62 43.49
N CYS A 273 -16.46 -0.18 43.53
CA CYS A 273 -16.07 -0.91 44.74
C CYS A 273 -15.48 0.08 45.77
N ARG A 274 -16.12 0.19 46.93
CA ARG A 274 -15.73 1.05 48.05
C ARG A 274 -15.49 0.24 49.30
N CYS A 275 -14.50 0.63 50.10
CA CYS A 275 -14.34 0.08 51.45
C CYS A 275 -15.45 0.60 52.36
N SER A 276 -15.86 -0.24 53.32
CA SER A 276 -16.80 0.13 54.38
C SER A 276 -16.25 1.28 55.24
N ALA A 277 -17.13 2.02 55.91
CA ALA A 277 -16.74 3.13 56.78
C ALA A 277 -15.70 2.67 57.83
N GLY A 278 -14.57 3.37 57.92
CA GLY A 278 -13.47 3.04 58.81
C GLY A 278 -12.37 2.15 58.20
N SER A 279 -12.46 1.78 56.92
CA SER A 279 -11.38 1.11 56.18
C SER A 279 -11.02 1.81 54.86
N ALA A 280 -9.76 1.69 54.44
CA ALA A 280 -9.22 2.26 53.21
C ALA A 280 -8.46 1.19 52.41
N PRO A 281 -8.36 1.33 51.07
CA PRO A 281 -7.59 0.39 50.26
C PRO A 281 -6.10 0.50 50.59
N SER A 282 -5.46 -0.64 50.87
CA SER A 282 -4.03 -0.72 51.13
C SER A 282 -3.27 -0.86 49.81
N ASP A 283 -2.32 0.04 49.54
CA ASP A 283 -1.48 0.01 48.32
C ASP A 283 -0.60 -1.25 48.23
N ARG A 284 -0.41 -1.94 49.37
CA ARG A 284 0.44 -3.13 49.48
C ARG A 284 -0.32 -4.44 49.25
N THR A 285 -1.57 -4.53 49.70
CA THR A 285 -2.35 -5.77 49.68
C THR A 285 -3.54 -5.72 48.73
N GLY A 286 -3.93 -4.52 48.27
CA GLY A 286 -5.12 -4.31 47.44
C GLY A 286 -6.43 -4.65 48.15
N ARG A 287 -6.44 -4.74 49.49
CA ARG A 287 -7.61 -5.04 50.33
C ARG A 287 -7.96 -3.85 51.22
N CYS A 288 -9.21 -3.81 51.70
CA CYS A 288 -9.67 -2.82 52.67
C CYS A 288 -9.10 -3.12 54.05
N GLU A 289 -8.26 -2.22 54.56
CA GLU A 289 -7.65 -2.31 55.88
C GLU A 289 -8.19 -1.19 56.80
N PRO A 290 -8.35 -1.43 58.12
CA PRO A 290 -8.90 -0.44 59.03
C PRO A 290 -7.98 0.80 59.12
N ILE A 291 -8.58 1.98 59.02
CA ILE A 291 -7.91 3.26 59.17
C ILE A 291 -7.50 3.38 60.65
N ARG A 292 -6.24 3.08 60.97
CA ARG A 292 -5.70 3.37 62.30
C ARG A 292 -5.55 4.89 62.40
N LEU A 293 -6.41 5.54 63.18
CA LEU A 293 -6.18 6.92 63.62
C LEU A 293 -4.92 6.90 64.49
N ALA A 294 -3.79 7.28 63.90
CA ALA A 294 -2.57 7.52 64.65
C ALA A 294 -2.78 8.76 65.54
N THR A 295 -2.76 8.52 66.85
CA THR A 295 -2.57 9.55 67.87
C THR A 295 -1.31 10.36 67.58
N ALA A 296 -1.46 11.68 67.69
CA ALA A 296 -0.43 12.68 67.39
C ALA A 296 0.86 12.53 68.22
N ALA A 297 2.01 12.70 67.56
CA ALA A 297 3.26 13.26 68.10
C ALA A 297 4.25 13.53 66.93
N PRO A 298 5.32 14.31 67.11
CA PRO A 298 5.37 15.77 67.02
C PRO A 298 6.13 16.27 65.77
N ALA A 299 6.06 17.59 65.54
CA ALA A 299 6.72 18.29 64.44
C ALA A 299 8.25 18.25 64.50
N ALA A 300 8.89 18.11 63.34
CA ALA A 300 10.31 18.34 63.08
C ALA A 300 10.47 18.96 61.67
N PRO A 301 11.58 19.64 61.37
CA PRO A 301 11.55 21.06 61.01
C PRO A 301 11.50 21.34 59.50
N ALA A 302 11.14 22.59 59.20
CA ALA A 302 11.08 23.16 57.86
C ALA A 302 12.46 23.51 57.29
N THR A 303 12.80 22.89 56.16
CA THR A 303 13.71 23.38 55.10
C THR A 303 13.22 22.70 53.80
N ALA A 304 13.15 23.29 52.61
CA ALA A 304 13.57 24.57 52.09
C ALA A 304 12.61 24.97 50.94
N ALA A 305 12.64 26.25 50.60
CA ALA A 305 11.82 26.93 49.62
C ALA A 305 11.71 26.22 48.25
N ALA A 306 10.49 26.16 47.74
CA ALA A 306 10.21 25.94 46.33
C ALA A 306 10.58 27.21 45.54
N THR A 307 11.73 27.19 44.88
CA THR A 307 12.02 28.11 43.77
C THR A 307 11.65 27.43 42.46
N THR A 308 10.72 28.07 41.76
CA THR A 308 10.45 27.87 40.33
C THR A 308 11.75 28.01 39.55
N ARG A 309 12.19 26.96 38.84
CA ARG A 309 13.31 27.05 37.89
C ARG A 309 12.83 26.73 36.47
N ALA A 310 12.90 27.76 35.63
CA ALA A 310 12.87 27.67 34.17
C ALA A 310 14.03 26.78 33.65
N PRO A 311 13.93 26.20 32.44
CA PRO A 311 14.92 25.26 31.94
C PRO A 311 16.22 25.98 31.58
N SER A 312 17.37 25.42 32.00
CA SER A 312 18.67 25.77 31.43
C SER A 312 19.15 24.64 30.50
N PRO A 313 19.86 25.00 29.41
CA PRO A 313 20.23 24.09 28.33
C PRO A 313 21.50 23.33 28.72
N ASN A 314 21.44 22.00 28.65
CA ASN A 314 22.57 21.05 28.49
C ASN A 314 22.16 19.66 28.99
N ALA A 315 21.07 19.11 28.44
CA ALA A 315 20.85 17.67 28.50
C ALA A 315 21.56 17.06 27.29
N ILE A 316 22.61 16.29 27.56
CA ILE A 316 23.32 15.48 26.57
C ILE A 316 22.26 14.59 25.91
N VAL A 317 22.02 14.84 24.62
CA VAL A 317 21.06 14.08 23.82
C VAL A 317 21.67 12.70 23.61
N ASP A 318 21.02 11.66 24.12
CA ASP A 318 21.42 10.27 23.95
C ASP A 318 21.60 9.98 22.45
N GLU A 319 22.82 9.64 22.01
CA GLU A 319 23.18 9.51 20.58
C GLU A 319 22.32 8.47 19.85
N CYS A 320 21.78 7.48 20.57
CA CYS A 320 20.85 6.50 20.03
C CYS A 320 19.45 7.09 19.80
N ALA A 321 19.00 8.05 20.62
CA ALA A 321 17.72 8.72 20.41
C ALA A 321 17.70 9.56 19.12
N ALA A 322 18.86 10.08 18.70
CA ALA A 322 19.02 10.83 17.45
C ALA A 322 18.79 9.99 16.18
N ILE A 323 18.95 8.67 16.26
CA ILE A 323 18.64 7.71 15.18
C ILE A 323 17.36 6.90 15.45
N GLY A 324 16.58 7.25 16.48
CA GLY A 324 15.36 6.53 16.86
C GLY A 324 15.60 5.15 17.47
N LEU A 325 16.83 4.86 17.93
CA LEU A 325 17.20 3.61 18.57
C LEU A 325 16.99 3.74 20.09
N TYR A 326 16.12 2.89 20.65
CA TYR A 326 15.87 2.83 22.10
C TYR A 326 16.27 1.46 22.63
N CYS A 327 17.32 1.42 23.45
CA CYS A 327 17.87 0.19 24.00
C CYS A 327 16.91 -0.47 25.01
N ARG A 328 16.67 -1.78 24.86
CA ARG A 328 15.80 -2.59 25.73
C ARG A 328 16.62 -3.65 26.46
N SER A 329 16.05 -4.22 27.53
CA SER A 329 16.62 -5.38 28.23
C SER A 329 18.04 -5.16 28.79
N ASN A 330 18.24 -4.02 29.46
CA ASN A 330 19.46 -3.66 30.20
C ASN A 330 20.71 -3.46 29.31
N THR A 331 20.54 -3.23 28.01
CA THR A 331 21.59 -2.77 27.10
C THR A 331 21.76 -1.24 27.19
N VAL A 332 22.98 -0.75 26.99
CA VAL A 332 23.35 0.67 27.02
C VAL A 332 23.73 1.15 25.62
N CYS A 333 23.44 2.42 25.32
CA CYS A 333 23.82 3.03 24.05
C CYS A 333 25.33 3.32 24.03
N ILE A 334 26.05 2.69 23.10
CA ILE A 334 27.47 2.93 22.85
C ILE A 334 27.67 3.00 21.34
N ASN A 335 28.20 4.12 20.82
CA ASN A 335 28.45 4.33 19.39
C ASN A 335 27.23 4.04 18.49
N ARG A 336 26.06 4.58 18.85
CA ARG A 336 24.81 4.42 18.09
C ARG A 336 24.32 2.97 17.96
N SER A 337 24.75 2.07 18.84
CA SER A 337 24.24 0.70 18.94
C SER A 337 23.98 0.32 20.41
N CYS A 338 23.02 -0.57 20.62
CA CYS A 338 22.70 -1.06 21.96
C CYS A 338 23.60 -2.24 22.30
N GLN A 339 24.45 -2.07 23.31
CA GLN A 339 25.48 -3.03 23.71
C GLN A 339 25.35 -3.39 25.18
N CYS A 340 25.95 -4.51 25.59
CA CYS A 340 25.98 -4.86 27.01
C CYS A 340 27.01 -4.02 27.77
N PRO A 341 26.73 -3.62 29.02
CA PRO A 341 27.72 -2.98 29.89
C PRO A 341 28.94 -3.89 30.10
N GLU A 342 30.08 -3.30 30.47
CA GLU A 342 31.31 -4.08 30.72
C GLU A 342 31.08 -5.21 31.74
N GLY A 343 31.56 -6.41 31.38
CA GLY A 343 31.40 -7.61 32.20
C GLY A 343 30.09 -8.39 31.98
N MET A 344 29.31 -8.08 30.95
CA MET A 344 28.11 -8.85 30.57
C MET A 344 28.14 -9.29 29.10
N VAL A 345 27.61 -10.49 28.82
CA VAL A 345 27.57 -11.07 27.46
C VAL A 345 26.12 -11.06 26.95
N LEU A 346 25.95 -10.75 25.66
CA LEU A 346 24.63 -10.74 25.02
C LEU A 346 24.15 -12.17 24.75
N HIS A 347 23.05 -12.58 25.39
CA HIS A 347 22.41 -13.87 25.14
C HIS A 347 20.96 -13.64 24.68
N GLY A 348 20.72 -13.79 23.38
CA GLY A 348 19.47 -13.37 22.74
C GLY A 348 19.28 -11.86 22.84
N ASP A 349 18.14 -11.41 23.37
CA ASP A 349 17.80 -9.99 23.51
C ASP A 349 18.08 -9.45 24.95
N ARG A 350 18.98 -10.04 25.74
CA ARG A 350 19.28 -9.60 27.11
C ARG A 350 20.75 -9.79 27.48
N CYS A 351 21.30 -8.87 28.27
CA CYS A 351 22.63 -9.00 28.86
C CYS A 351 22.58 -9.91 30.10
N VAL A 352 23.48 -10.89 30.15
CA VAL A 352 23.68 -11.78 31.30
C VAL A 352 25.11 -11.65 31.82
N PRO A 353 25.35 -11.81 33.14
CA PRO A 353 26.70 -11.78 33.73
C PRO A 353 27.59 -12.90 33.21
#